data_AF-A0A382HWU6-F1
#
_entry.id   AF-A0A382HWU6-F1
#
_cell.length_a   1.000
_cell.length_b   1.000
_cell.length_c   1.000
_cell.angle_alpha   90.00
_cell.angle_beta   90.00
_cell.angle_gamma   90.00
#
_symmetry.space_group_name_H-M   'P 1'
#
loop_
_entity.id
_entity.type
_entity.pdbx_description
1 polymer ?
#
loop_
_entity_poly.entity_id
_entity_poly.type
_entity_poly.pdbx_seq_one_letter_code
_entity_poly.pdbx_strand_id
1 'polypeptide(L)'
;FVYKCAADSNNSQKSTQVKVKASDINFPGNFYTKEINSCKAMGSATFKSNYTINIVEGLIGYDWHADHHANSNSRDVVHEAITDPIKMLMSATHNAIGNDNQDNIKIAKNLLIDLAKADTLYDSIGYHEVQKKPLCYAGRGDVNAPCWYHEYEWASQVFANYMISALWLRDELNEQEFKIVDQYIKKMYKKFLQPTEFQKKEQGFYAMANGGTGILIYASWTNNKKLAAKEINFRFKEMDKMFYEDGYINNNSFRGVRAQWYHSYGLNSALGYVYIAGLWGAEIPKKLYNKLVKASEVANLAITDYETFRSRPFTGTNTNITEDPKDAKKHTHQAAFAIDTLMKIVTGVELEHDPVYLQKRTYHNGIDDLIGFNPNCIDNLVTE
;
A
#
# COMPACT_ATOMS: atom_id res chain seq x y z
N PHE A 1 10.62 -11.90 15.40
CA PHE A 1 9.50 -12.84 15.14
C PHE A 1 9.90 -13.81 14.04
N VAL A 2 9.89 -15.12 14.28
CA VAL A 2 10.06 -16.14 13.22
C VAL A 2 8.67 -16.48 12.68
N TYR A 3 8.44 -16.29 11.37
CA TYR A 3 7.17 -16.63 10.74
C TYR A 3 6.89 -18.14 10.92
N LYS A 4 5.82 -18.48 11.64
CA LYS A 4 5.40 -19.86 11.82
C LYS A 4 4.88 -20.38 10.48
N CYS A 5 5.73 -21.06 9.74
CA CYS A 5 5.31 -21.92 8.63
C CYS A 5 4.73 -23.22 9.19
N ALA A 6 3.74 -23.80 8.52
CA ALA A 6 3.34 -25.18 8.76
C ALA A 6 4.58 -26.09 8.72
N ALA A 7 4.88 -26.74 9.84
CA ALA A 7 6.02 -27.64 10.00
C ALA A 7 6.02 -28.73 8.92
N ASP A 8 7.23 -29.13 8.50
CA ASP A 8 7.47 -30.17 7.51
C ASP A 8 6.82 -31.49 7.93
N SER A 9 5.70 -31.80 7.30
CA SER A 9 5.24 -33.17 7.17
C SER A 9 5.40 -33.57 5.71
N ASN A 10 6.36 -34.47 5.46
CA ASN A 10 6.46 -35.23 4.24
C ASN A 10 5.15 -36.00 4.04
N ASN A 11 4.21 -35.42 3.30
CA ASN A 11 3.13 -36.19 2.71
C ASN A 11 2.58 -35.48 1.47
N SER A 12 2.52 -36.23 0.37
CA SER A 12 1.97 -35.83 -0.93
C SER A 12 0.44 -35.71 -0.88
N GLN A 13 -0.09 -34.89 0.02
CA GLN A 13 -1.51 -34.59 0.12
C GLN A 13 -1.78 -33.23 -0.52
N LYS A 14 -2.77 -33.19 -1.41
CA LYS A 14 -3.39 -31.97 -1.96
C LYS A 14 -3.46 -30.92 -0.85
N SER A 15 -2.66 -29.85 -0.96
CA SER A 15 -2.62 -28.73 -0.04
C SER A 15 -4.02 -28.11 0.08
N THR A 16 -4.81 -28.58 1.04
CA THR A 16 -5.99 -27.87 1.50
C THR A 16 -5.51 -26.60 2.18
N GLN A 17 -5.53 -25.50 1.43
CA GLN A 17 -5.14 -24.18 1.89
C GLN A 17 -5.90 -23.89 3.21
N VAL A 18 -5.16 -23.81 4.33
CA VAL A 18 -5.75 -23.47 5.63
C VAL A 18 -6.37 -22.10 5.50
N LYS A 19 -7.70 -22.03 5.66
CA LYS A 19 -8.43 -20.76 5.59
C LYS A 19 -8.27 -20.03 6.91
N VAL A 20 -7.91 -18.76 6.83
CA VAL A 20 -7.86 -17.86 7.99
C VAL A 20 -9.27 -17.72 8.57
N LYS A 21 -9.45 -17.99 9.87
CA LYS A 21 -10.73 -17.82 10.55
C LYS A 21 -10.76 -16.48 11.27
N ALA A 22 -11.97 -15.95 11.48
CA ALA A 22 -12.15 -14.74 12.27
C ALA A 22 -11.63 -14.87 13.71
N SER A 23 -11.62 -16.09 14.27
CA SER A 23 -11.05 -16.40 15.59
C SER A 23 -9.53 -16.20 15.66
N ASP A 24 -8.86 -16.33 14.51
CA ASP A 24 -7.39 -16.29 14.42
C ASP A 24 -6.90 -14.84 14.32
N ILE A 25 -7.80 -13.91 13.98
CA ILE A 25 -7.49 -12.50 13.81
C ILE A 25 -7.30 -11.81 15.17
N ASN A 26 -6.13 -11.20 15.35
CA ASN A 26 -5.83 -10.29 16.43
C ASN A 26 -5.41 -8.92 15.88
N PHE A 27 -6.22 -7.89 16.11
CA PHE A 27 -5.84 -6.54 15.69
C PHE A 27 -4.80 -5.99 16.67
N PRO A 28 -3.66 -5.48 16.18
CA PRO A 28 -2.61 -4.95 17.05
C PRO A 28 -2.93 -3.54 17.56
N GLY A 29 -4.04 -2.92 17.12
CA GLY A 29 -4.42 -1.54 17.47
C GLY A 29 -3.88 -0.53 16.45
N ASN A 30 -2.56 -0.49 16.25
CA ASN A 30 -1.87 0.51 15.43
C ASN A 30 -1.62 0.08 13.97
N PHE A 31 -2.52 -0.74 13.42
CA PHE A 31 -2.47 -1.32 12.07
C PHE A 31 -1.29 -2.27 11.82
N TYR A 32 -0.06 -1.76 11.82
CA TYR A 32 1.16 -2.50 11.43
C TYR A 32 2.12 -2.78 12.60
N THR A 33 1.78 -2.29 13.80
CA THR A 33 2.52 -2.52 15.03
C THR A 33 1.54 -2.57 16.21
N LYS A 34 2.01 -3.12 17.35
CA LYS A 34 1.28 -3.04 18.63
C LYS A 34 1.48 -1.69 19.29
N GLU A 35 2.71 -1.19 19.27
CA GLU A 35 3.12 0.07 19.89
C GLU A 35 3.89 0.90 18.86
N ILE A 36 3.65 2.21 18.87
CA ILE A 36 4.38 3.16 18.04
C ILE A 36 5.54 3.70 18.86
N ASN A 37 6.76 3.33 18.47
CA ASN A 37 7.99 3.80 19.09
C ASN A 37 8.65 4.88 18.25
N SER A 38 9.56 5.64 18.87
CA SER A 38 10.42 6.59 18.14
C SER A 38 11.20 5.86 17.05
N CYS A 39 11.13 6.35 15.82
CA CYS A 39 11.75 5.73 14.67
C CYS A 39 12.49 6.77 13.82
N LYS A 40 13.82 6.63 13.72
CA LYS A 40 14.65 7.52 12.90
C LYS A 40 14.26 7.52 11.42
N ALA A 41 13.83 6.36 10.89
CA ALA A 41 13.45 6.22 9.49
C ALA A 41 12.15 6.96 9.12
N MET A 42 11.33 7.35 10.10
CA MET A 42 10.14 8.18 9.89
C MET A 42 10.49 9.63 9.50
N GLY A 43 11.74 10.04 9.69
CA GLY A 43 12.21 11.39 9.37
C GLY A 43 11.84 12.42 10.43
N SER A 44 11.98 13.70 10.08
CA SER A 44 11.90 14.84 11.02
C SER A 44 10.57 15.58 11.04
N ALA A 45 9.54 15.08 10.34
CA ALA A 45 8.22 15.72 10.31
C ALA A 45 7.66 15.90 11.74
N THR A 46 7.18 17.11 12.06
CA THR A 46 6.73 17.46 13.41
C THR A 46 5.74 18.62 13.40
N PHE A 47 4.70 18.55 14.23
CA PHE A 47 3.73 19.62 14.42
C PHE A 47 4.24 20.81 15.26
N LYS A 48 5.52 20.80 15.67
CA LYS A 48 6.18 22.03 16.15
C LYS A 48 6.47 23.01 15.00
N SER A 49 6.44 22.54 13.76
CA SER A 49 6.69 23.32 12.56
C SER A 49 5.39 23.82 11.95
N ASN A 50 5.22 25.15 11.86
CA ASN A 50 4.09 25.74 11.13
C ASN A 50 4.07 25.30 9.66
N TYR A 51 5.23 25.00 9.06
CA TYR A 51 5.29 24.48 7.70
C TYR A 51 4.58 23.12 7.59
N THR A 52 4.82 22.21 8.53
CA THR A 52 4.14 20.90 8.59
C THR A 52 2.64 21.09 8.79
N ILE A 53 2.23 21.97 9.71
CA ILE A 53 0.81 22.24 9.96
C ILE A 53 0.13 22.80 8.69
N ASN A 54 0.69 23.85 8.09
CA ASN A 54 0.12 24.49 6.90
C ASN A 54 -0.01 23.54 5.71
N ILE A 55 0.94 22.61 5.54
CA ILE A 55 0.85 21.57 4.50
C ILE A 55 -0.37 20.68 4.72
N VAL A 56 -0.58 20.20 5.96
CA VAL A 56 -1.71 19.33 6.28
C VAL A 56 -3.03 20.10 6.19
N GLU A 57 -3.06 21.35 6.66
CA GLU A 57 -4.23 22.23 6.55
C GLU A 57 -4.65 22.46 5.09
N GLY A 58 -3.69 22.52 4.16
CA GLY A 58 -3.95 22.64 2.73
C GLY A 58 -4.78 21.49 2.13
N LEU A 59 -4.85 20.33 2.79
CA LEU A 59 -5.68 19.19 2.37
C LEU A 59 -7.14 19.31 2.85
N ILE A 60 -7.43 20.17 3.82
CA ILE A 60 -8.78 20.32 4.40
C ILE A 60 -9.70 20.94 3.34
N GLY A 61 -10.72 20.17 2.91
CA GLY A 61 -11.64 20.59 1.85
C GLY A 61 -11.01 20.75 0.46
N TYR A 62 -9.83 20.16 0.21
CA TYR A 62 -9.15 20.27 -1.09
C TYR A 62 -9.97 19.65 -2.23
N ASP A 63 -10.17 20.42 -3.31
CA ASP A 63 -10.91 20.00 -4.51
C ASP A 63 -10.01 19.20 -5.46
N TRP A 64 -9.80 17.93 -5.10
CA TRP A 64 -9.03 16.99 -5.92
C TRP A 64 -9.68 16.73 -7.28
N HIS A 65 -11.01 16.79 -7.36
CA HIS A 65 -11.71 16.60 -8.61
C HIS A 65 -11.28 17.65 -9.64
N ALA A 66 -11.34 18.94 -9.28
CA ALA A 66 -10.92 20.02 -10.15
C ALA A 66 -9.42 19.97 -10.47
N ASP A 67 -8.57 19.75 -9.45
CA ASP A 67 -7.12 19.71 -9.62
C ASP A 67 -6.66 18.57 -10.55
N HIS A 68 -7.15 17.36 -10.31
CA HIS A 68 -6.85 16.20 -11.16
C HIS A 68 -7.26 16.47 -12.62
N HIS A 69 -8.44 17.06 -12.83
CA HIS A 69 -8.92 17.38 -14.18
C HIS A 69 -8.12 18.47 -14.89
N ALA A 70 -7.54 19.42 -14.14
CA ALA A 70 -6.74 20.50 -14.69
C ALA A 70 -5.30 20.06 -14.98
N ASN A 71 -4.73 19.20 -14.13
CA ASN A 71 -3.28 18.98 -14.06
C ASN A 71 -2.84 17.54 -14.37
N SER A 72 -3.76 16.57 -14.45
CA SER A 72 -3.44 15.15 -14.69
C SER A 72 -4.04 14.61 -15.99
N ASN A 73 -3.47 13.50 -16.47
CA ASN A 73 -3.95 12.77 -17.64
C ASN A 73 -3.81 11.24 -17.45
N SER A 74 -3.99 10.48 -18.54
CA SER A 74 -3.94 9.02 -18.50
C SER A 74 -2.54 8.45 -18.30
N ARG A 75 -1.49 9.21 -18.64
CA ARG A 75 -0.10 8.79 -18.48
C ARG A 75 0.50 9.32 -17.18
N ASP A 76 0.30 10.59 -16.91
CA ASP A 76 0.96 11.34 -15.85
C ASP A 76 -0.12 11.88 -14.90
N VAL A 77 -0.01 11.48 -13.62
CA VAL A 77 -0.91 11.92 -12.56
C VAL A 77 -0.12 12.80 -11.61
N VAL A 78 -0.53 14.05 -11.49
CA VAL A 78 0.01 15.01 -10.51
C VAL A 78 -0.83 14.85 -9.26
N HIS A 79 -0.32 14.10 -8.28
CA HIS A 79 -1.06 13.68 -7.08
C HIS A 79 -0.45 14.23 -5.78
N GLU A 80 0.68 14.94 -5.88
CA GLU A 80 1.46 15.46 -4.76
C GLU A 80 0.62 16.36 -3.85
N ALA A 81 -0.33 17.10 -4.43
CA ALA A 81 -1.25 17.97 -3.71
C ALA A 81 -2.11 17.24 -2.65
N ILE A 82 -2.34 15.93 -2.80
CA ILE A 82 -3.07 15.11 -1.82
C ILE A 82 -2.18 14.09 -1.12
N THR A 83 -1.13 13.59 -1.78
CA THR A 83 -0.24 12.59 -1.18
C THR A 83 0.75 13.20 -0.20
N ASP A 84 1.33 14.36 -0.49
CA ASP A 84 2.32 14.96 0.40
C ASP A 84 1.70 15.40 1.73
N PRO A 85 0.53 16.06 1.76
CA PRO A 85 -0.12 16.42 3.01
C PRO A 85 -0.49 15.21 3.87
N ILE A 86 -1.05 14.14 3.29
CA ILE A 86 -1.45 12.98 4.10
C ILE A 86 -0.22 12.24 4.67
N LYS A 87 0.87 12.15 3.91
CA LYS A 87 2.14 11.60 4.41
C LYS A 87 2.75 12.44 5.51
N MET A 88 2.64 13.78 5.39
CA MET A 88 3.09 14.71 6.42
C MET A 88 2.28 14.51 7.70
N LEU A 89 0.94 14.39 7.59
CA LEU A 89 0.08 14.07 8.72
C LEU A 89 0.51 12.76 9.38
N MET A 90 0.67 11.69 8.61
CA MET A 90 1.06 10.37 9.14
C MET A 90 2.43 10.42 9.82
N SER A 91 3.44 10.96 9.15
CA SER A 91 4.82 10.96 9.68
C SER A 91 4.94 11.81 10.94
N ALA A 92 4.32 13.01 10.95
CA ALA A 92 4.30 13.86 12.14
C ALA A 92 3.47 13.27 13.28
N THR A 93 2.36 12.57 13.00
CA THR A 93 1.55 11.85 14.01
C THR A 93 2.35 10.71 14.62
N HIS A 94 2.98 9.88 13.79
CA HIS A 94 3.84 8.80 14.24
C HIS A 94 4.96 9.31 15.16
N ASN A 95 5.65 10.37 14.74
CA ASN A 95 6.69 11.02 15.55
C ASN A 95 6.14 11.65 16.83
N ALA A 96 4.90 12.15 16.84
CA ALA A 96 4.28 12.69 18.04
C ALA A 96 4.04 11.60 19.08
N ILE A 97 3.46 10.46 18.66
CA ILE A 97 3.17 9.32 19.52
C ILE A 97 4.47 8.66 20.00
N GLY A 98 5.38 8.34 19.08
CA GLY A 98 6.62 7.63 19.42
C GLY A 98 7.60 8.42 20.30
N ASN A 99 7.42 9.74 20.42
CA ASN A 99 8.20 10.60 21.32
C ASN A 99 7.38 11.13 22.50
N ASP A 100 6.16 10.61 22.74
CA ASP A 100 5.25 11.03 23.80
C ASP A 100 5.02 12.56 23.86
N ASN A 101 4.90 13.20 22.70
CA ASN A 101 4.70 14.64 22.60
C ASN A 101 3.21 14.98 22.53
N GLN A 102 2.61 15.14 23.71
CA GLN A 102 1.18 15.39 23.90
C GLN A 102 0.65 16.64 23.17
N ASP A 103 1.44 17.71 23.07
CA ASP A 103 1.05 18.91 22.31
C ASP A 103 0.90 18.60 20.81
N ASN A 104 1.86 17.87 20.24
CA ASN A 104 1.79 17.46 18.85
C ASN A 104 0.68 16.42 18.60
N ILE A 105 0.42 15.52 19.54
CA ILE A 105 -0.69 14.55 19.47
C ILE A 105 -2.03 15.30 19.40
N LYS A 106 -2.20 16.34 20.22
CA LYS A 106 -3.39 17.20 20.19
C LYS A 106 -3.56 17.92 18.85
N ILE A 107 -2.47 18.43 18.25
CA ILE A 107 -2.52 19.04 16.91
C ILE A 107 -2.92 18.01 15.85
N ALA A 108 -2.29 16.83 15.86
CA ALA A 108 -2.59 15.74 14.96
C ALA A 108 -4.07 15.34 15.02
N LYS A 109 -4.61 15.20 16.23
CA LYS A 109 -6.02 14.90 16.48
C LYS A 109 -6.95 15.97 15.89
N ASN A 110 -6.65 17.25 16.11
CA ASN A 110 -7.48 18.33 15.58
C ASN A 110 -7.49 18.33 14.05
N LEU A 111 -6.32 18.18 13.41
CA LEU A 111 -6.21 18.07 11.96
C LEU A 111 -6.99 16.87 11.40
N LEU A 112 -6.92 15.70 12.06
CA LEU A 112 -7.71 14.51 11.71
C LEU A 112 -9.22 14.80 11.73
N ILE A 113 -9.69 15.51 12.74
CA ILE A 113 -11.11 15.88 12.90
C ILE A 113 -11.53 16.90 11.85
N ASP A 114 -10.70 17.90 11.55
CA ASP A 114 -11.04 18.96 10.60
C ASP A 114 -11.11 18.43 9.17
N LEU A 115 -10.22 17.50 8.78
CA LEU A 115 -10.35 16.73 7.53
C LEU A 115 -11.69 15.99 7.43
N ALA A 116 -12.14 15.37 8.53
CA ALA A 116 -13.43 14.67 8.57
C ALA A 116 -14.63 15.62 8.49
N LYS A 117 -14.58 16.78 9.16
CA LYS A 117 -15.65 17.79 9.13
C LYS A 117 -15.79 18.44 7.76
N ALA A 118 -14.67 18.63 7.06
CA ALA A 118 -14.64 19.24 5.74
C ALA A 118 -15.03 18.27 4.62
N ASP A 119 -15.33 17.01 4.94
CA ASP A 119 -15.62 15.97 3.95
C ASP A 119 -14.50 15.85 2.91
N THR A 120 -13.25 16.06 3.34
CA THR A 120 -12.07 16.09 2.47
C THR A 120 -12.06 14.92 1.50
N LEU A 121 -11.89 15.20 0.20
CA LEU A 121 -11.89 14.25 -0.92
C LEU A 121 -13.18 13.46 -1.16
N TYR A 122 -14.26 13.71 -0.42
CA TYR A 122 -15.52 13.00 -0.64
C TYR A 122 -16.21 13.41 -1.95
N ASP A 123 -15.92 14.60 -2.48
CA ASP A 123 -16.38 15.12 -3.76
C ASP A 123 -15.74 14.42 -4.98
N SER A 124 -14.56 13.81 -4.81
CA SER A 124 -13.86 13.05 -5.85
C SER A 124 -14.69 11.90 -6.40
N ILE A 125 -14.47 11.50 -7.65
CA ILE A 125 -15.29 10.47 -8.31
C ILE A 125 -15.25 9.12 -7.58
N GLY A 126 -16.42 8.52 -7.35
CA GLY A 126 -16.54 7.19 -6.74
C GLY A 126 -16.41 6.04 -7.75
N TYR A 127 -16.09 4.83 -7.28
CA TYR A 127 -15.86 3.68 -8.17
C TYR A 127 -17.03 3.39 -9.12
N HIS A 128 -18.27 3.44 -8.63
CA HIS A 128 -19.46 3.21 -9.45
C HIS A 128 -19.68 4.28 -10.54
N GLU A 129 -19.16 5.49 -10.32
CA GLU A 129 -19.22 6.57 -11.29
C GLU A 129 -18.12 6.41 -12.34
N VAL A 130 -16.91 5.99 -11.93
CA VAL A 130 -15.81 5.64 -12.83
C VAL A 130 -16.23 4.59 -13.86
N GLN A 131 -17.01 3.59 -13.44
CA GLN A 131 -17.52 2.54 -14.36
C GLN A 131 -18.40 3.09 -15.51
N LYS A 132 -18.91 4.31 -15.38
CA LYS A 132 -19.74 4.99 -16.40
C LYS A 132 -18.93 5.96 -17.27
N LYS A 133 -17.63 6.10 -17.01
CA LYS A 133 -16.72 6.99 -17.73
C LYS A 133 -15.91 6.22 -18.79
N PRO A 134 -15.34 6.92 -19.79
CA PRO A 134 -14.37 6.31 -20.69
C PRO A 134 -13.21 5.68 -19.92
N LEU A 135 -12.67 4.59 -20.45
CA LEU A 135 -11.41 4.03 -19.97
C LEU A 135 -10.29 5.07 -20.13
N CYS A 136 -9.26 4.93 -19.30
CA CYS A 136 -8.03 5.70 -19.47
C CYS A 136 -7.46 5.45 -20.87
N TYR A 137 -6.68 6.42 -21.34
CA TYR A 137 -6.25 6.53 -22.73
C TYR A 137 -7.41 6.66 -23.72
N ALA A 138 -8.57 7.16 -23.27
CA ALA A 138 -9.85 7.19 -23.98
C ALA A 138 -10.27 5.80 -24.55
N GLY A 139 -9.71 4.70 -24.03
CA GLY A 139 -9.83 3.36 -24.59
C GLY A 139 -9.18 3.17 -25.97
N ARG A 140 -8.41 4.15 -26.46
CA ARG A 140 -7.82 4.17 -27.81
C ARG A 140 -6.35 4.61 -27.86
N GLY A 141 -5.67 4.70 -26.72
CA GLY A 141 -4.24 5.02 -26.65
C GLY A 141 -3.89 6.51 -26.51
N ASP A 142 -4.87 7.39 -26.27
CA ASP A 142 -4.62 8.83 -26.10
C ASP A 142 -4.02 9.14 -24.72
N VAL A 143 -2.71 9.37 -24.67
CA VAL A 143 -1.98 9.63 -23.42
C VAL A 143 -2.46 10.89 -22.68
N ASN A 144 -3.04 11.86 -23.39
CA ASN A 144 -3.47 13.15 -22.82
C ASN A 144 -4.93 13.12 -22.33
N ALA A 145 -5.67 12.05 -22.61
CA ALA A 145 -7.06 11.94 -22.16
C ALA A 145 -7.16 11.92 -20.61
N PRO A 146 -8.20 12.52 -20.00
CA PRO A 146 -8.46 12.36 -18.57
C PRO A 146 -8.65 10.89 -18.18
N CYS A 147 -8.13 10.49 -17.02
CA CYS A 147 -8.30 9.15 -16.49
C CYS A 147 -9.06 9.21 -15.15
N TRP A 148 -10.38 9.07 -15.22
CA TRP A 148 -11.27 9.07 -14.07
C TRP A 148 -10.94 7.98 -13.03
N TYR A 149 -10.33 6.87 -13.48
CA TYR A 149 -9.87 5.83 -12.57
C TYR A 149 -8.70 6.30 -11.70
N HIS A 150 -7.77 7.12 -12.23
CA HIS A 150 -6.67 7.67 -11.43
C HIS A 150 -7.16 8.63 -10.36
N GLU A 151 -8.13 9.50 -10.68
CA GLU A 151 -8.77 10.38 -9.69
C GLU A 151 -9.31 9.57 -8.50
N TYR A 152 -10.11 8.54 -8.79
CA TYR A 152 -10.66 7.62 -7.81
C TYR A 152 -9.57 6.87 -7.02
N GLU A 153 -8.56 6.34 -7.73
CA GLU A 153 -7.54 5.48 -7.16
C GLU A 153 -6.70 6.24 -6.13
N TRP A 154 -6.26 7.45 -6.44
CA TRP A 154 -5.47 8.26 -5.52
C TRP A 154 -6.30 8.77 -4.33
N ALA A 155 -7.55 9.18 -4.54
CA ALA A 155 -8.44 9.55 -3.44
C ALA A 155 -8.68 8.37 -2.47
N SER A 156 -8.86 7.17 -3.02
CA SER A 156 -9.03 5.93 -2.25
C SER A 156 -7.78 5.57 -1.43
N GLN A 157 -6.58 5.76 -2.01
CA GLN A 157 -5.31 5.53 -1.31
C GLN A 157 -5.08 6.56 -0.19
N VAL A 158 -5.32 7.85 -0.45
CA VAL A 158 -5.23 8.90 0.58
C VAL A 158 -6.23 8.65 1.70
N PHE A 159 -7.44 8.19 1.38
CA PHE A 159 -8.41 7.78 2.39
C PHE A 159 -7.93 6.60 3.24
N ALA A 160 -7.28 5.60 2.64
CA ALA A 160 -6.68 4.51 3.41
C ALA A 160 -5.60 5.03 4.39
N ASN A 161 -4.74 5.95 3.93
CA ASN A 161 -3.74 6.62 4.77
C ASN A 161 -4.36 7.45 5.90
N TYR A 162 -5.47 8.16 5.64
CA TYR A 162 -6.25 8.85 6.66
C TYR A 162 -6.72 7.88 7.77
N MET A 163 -7.27 6.73 7.40
CA MET A 163 -7.73 5.74 8.37
C MET A 163 -6.60 5.16 9.22
N ILE A 164 -5.38 5.08 8.70
CA ILE A 164 -4.20 4.65 9.48
C ILE A 164 -3.91 5.67 10.58
N SER A 165 -3.86 6.97 10.25
CA SER A 165 -3.72 8.03 11.26
C SER A 165 -4.87 8.01 12.27
N ALA A 166 -6.10 7.73 11.82
CA ALA A 166 -7.26 7.60 12.69
C ALA A 166 -7.15 6.42 13.67
N LEU A 167 -6.56 5.30 13.25
CA LEU A 167 -6.27 4.16 14.14
C LEU A 167 -5.25 4.55 15.21
N TRP A 168 -4.18 5.25 14.83
CA TRP A 168 -3.13 5.69 15.77
C TRP A 168 -3.63 6.68 16.82
N LEU A 169 -4.58 7.53 16.45
CA LEU A 169 -5.15 8.56 17.31
C LEU A 169 -6.47 8.13 17.98
N ARG A 170 -6.89 6.87 17.82
CA ARG A 170 -8.22 6.41 18.23
C ARG A 170 -8.50 6.67 19.71
N ASP A 171 -7.53 6.38 20.56
CA ASP A 171 -7.68 6.49 22.03
C ASP A 171 -7.63 7.94 22.52
N GLU A 172 -7.22 8.88 21.65
CA GLU A 172 -7.18 10.33 21.93
C GLU A 172 -8.52 11.04 21.64
N LEU A 173 -9.43 10.36 20.92
CA LEU A 173 -10.73 10.89 20.53
C LEU A 173 -11.74 10.71 21.67
N ASN A 174 -12.41 11.81 22.05
CA ASN A 174 -13.60 11.69 22.89
C ASN A 174 -14.80 11.15 22.08
N GLU A 175 -15.93 10.88 22.75
CA GLU A 175 -17.10 10.28 22.11
C GLU A 175 -17.66 11.09 20.92
N GLN A 176 -17.66 12.42 21.03
CA GLN A 176 -18.16 13.30 19.96
C GLN A 176 -17.17 13.36 18.79
N GLU A 177 -15.87 13.49 19.08
CA GLU A 177 -14.80 13.48 18.09
C GLU A 177 -14.77 12.15 17.32
N PHE A 178 -14.91 11.03 18.04
CA PHE A 178 -15.02 9.69 17.45
C PHE A 178 -16.22 9.59 16.51
N LYS A 179 -17.39 10.10 16.89
CA LYS A 179 -18.59 10.09 16.03
C LYS A 179 -18.36 10.85 14.71
N ILE A 180 -17.67 11.98 14.74
CA ILE A 180 -17.35 12.77 13.53
C ILE A 180 -16.45 11.96 12.60
N VAL A 181 -15.34 11.45 13.14
CA VAL A 181 -14.36 10.65 12.37
C VAL A 181 -15.01 9.37 11.83
N ASP A 182 -15.79 8.67 12.64
CA ASP A 182 -16.47 7.43 12.25
C ASP A 182 -17.52 7.66 11.15
N GLN A 183 -18.30 8.75 11.22
CA GLN A 183 -19.25 9.11 10.16
C GLN A 183 -18.53 9.38 8.83
N TYR A 184 -17.42 10.11 8.86
CA TYR A 184 -16.61 10.36 7.69
C TYR A 184 -16.01 9.07 7.11
N ILE A 185 -15.39 8.23 7.94
CA ILE A 185 -14.83 6.93 7.51
C ILE A 185 -15.91 6.03 6.90
N LYS A 186 -17.11 5.96 7.50
CA LYS A 186 -18.21 5.13 6.98
C LYS A 186 -18.67 5.54 5.58
N LYS A 187 -18.85 6.85 5.32
CA LYS A 187 -19.28 7.31 3.99
C LYS A 187 -18.17 7.16 2.94
N MET A 188 -16.92 7.44 3.31
CA MET A 188 -15.77 7.26 2.43
C MET A 188 -15.60 5.78 2.07
N TYR A 189 -15.66 4.86 3.05
CA TYR A 189 -15.61 3.42 2.81
C TYR A 189 -16.69 2.97 1.83
N LYS A 190 -17.94 3.42 2.02
CA LYS A 190 -19.06 3.07 1.13
C LYS A 190 -18.84 3.53 -0.32
N LYS A 191 -18.21 4.69 -0.53
CA LYS A 191 -17.95 5.27 -1.85
C LYS A 191 -16.70 4.70 -2.52
N PHE A 192 -15.62 4.54 -1.76
CA PHE A 192 -14.29 4.29 -2.32
C PHE A 192 -13.82 2.84 -2.21
N LEU A 193 -14.11 2.15 -1.10
CA LEU A 193 -13.52 0.84 -0.80
C LEU A 193 -14.51 -0.32 -0.96
N GLN A 194 -15.71 -0.17 -0.41
CA GLN A 194 -16.75 -1.20 -0.49
C GLN A 194 -17.05 -1.67 -1.93
N PRO A 195 -17.12 -0.80 -2.95
CA PRO A 195 -17.43 -1.24 -4.31
C PRO A 195 -16.38 -2.18 -4.93
N THR A 196 -15.13 -2.11 -4.46
CA THR A 196 -14.00 -2.89 -4.98
C THR A 196 -13.65 -4.10 -4.10
N GLU A 197 -14.34 -4.29 -2.98
CA GLU A 197 -14.18 -5.45 -2.11
C GLU A 197 -14.34 -6.76 -2.87
N PHE A 198 -13.35 -7.64 -2.73
CA PHE A 198 -13.35 -8.98 -3.33
C PHE A 198 -13.51 -8.97 -4.86
N GLN A 199 -13.27 -7.84 -5.52
CA GLN A 199 -13.22 -7.80 -6.98
C GLN A 199 -11.99 -8.54 -7.47
N LYS A 200 -12.21 -9.57 -8.27
CA LYS A 200 -11.12 -10.33 -8.88
C LYS A 200 -10.39 -9.43 -9.88
N LYS A 201 -9.07 -9.33 -9.70
CA LYS A 201 -8.19 -8.82 -10.74
C LYS A 201 -7.73 -10.00 -11.59
N GLU A 202 -7.63 -9.77 -12.90
CA GLU A 202 -7.12 -10.78 -13.84
C GLU A 202 -5.62 -10.61 -14.10
N GLN A 203 -5.08 -9.41 -13.84
CA GLN A 203 -3.70 -9.07 -14.13
C GLN A 203 -3.18 -8.02 -13.16
N GLY A 204 -1.93 -8.19 -12.77
CA GLY A 204 -1.16 -7.25 -12.01
C GLY A 204 -1.46 -7.19 -10.51
N PHE A 205 -0.46 -6.75 -9.76
CA PHE A 205 -0.51 -6.51 -8.33
C PHE A 205 0.08 -5.14 -8.03
N TYR A 206 -0.70 -4.26 -7.41
CA TYR A 206 -0.40 -2.84 -7.30
C TYR A 206 -0.55 -2.30 -5.87
N ALA A 207 -0.45 -0.98 -5.69
CA ALA A 207 -0.52 -0.30 -4.39
C ALA A 207 -1.69 -0.79 -3.53
N MET A 208 -1.45 -0.75 -2.22
CA MET A 208 -2.38 -1.17 -1.19
C MET A 208 -2.91 -2.59 -1.42
N ALA A 209 -2.06 -3.47 -1.98
CA ALA A 209 -2.41 -4.82 -2.39
C ALA A 209 -3.70 -4.85 -3.23
N ASN A 210 -3.73 -4.08 -4.33
CA ASN A 210 -4.93 -3.93 -5.17
C ASN A 210 -6.17 -3.48 -4.35
N GLY A 211 -5.96 -2.53 -3.43
CA GLY A 211 -6.97 -1.98 -2.51
C GLY A 211 -7.27 -2.82 -1.26
N GLY A 212 -6.73 -4.04 -1.16
CA GLY A 212 -6.97 -4.94 -0.02
C GLY A 212 -6.47 -4.41 1.32
N THR A 213 -5.39 -3.64 1.33
CA THR A 213 -4.86 -3.02 2.56
C THR A 213 -5.88 -2.04 3.15
N GLY A 214 -6.56 -1.24 2.33
CA GLY A 214 -7.63 -0.34 2.76
C GLY A 214 -8.79 -1.08 3.45
N ILE A 215 -9.15 -2.26 2.95
CA ILE A 215 -10.18 -3.12 3.55
C ILE A 215 -9.74 -3.66 4.91
N LEU A 216 -8.47 -4.06 5.07
CA LEU A 216 -7.93 -4.45 6.36
C LEU A 216 -7.99 -3.31 7.37
N ILE A 217 -7.52 -2.12 6.98
CA ILE A 217 -7.54 -0.93 7.83
C ILE A 217 -8.97 -0.64 8.32
N TYR A 218 -9.96 -0.66 7.42
CA TYR A 218 -11.37 -0.50 7.77
C TYR A 218 -11.89 -1.61 8.70
N ALA A 219 -11.48 -2.86 8.46
CA ALA A 219 -11.83 -3.99 9.33
C ALA A 219 -11.27 -3.80 10.75
N SER A 220 -10.06 -3.25 10.89
CA SER A 220 -9.48 -2.88 12.19
C SER A 220 -10.28 -1.75 12.84
N TRP A 221 -10.60 -0.68 12.09
CA TRP A 221 -11.39 0.45 12.60
C TRP A 221 -12.75 0.02 13.16
N THR A 222 -13.42 -0.90 12.47
CA THR A 222 -14.74 -1.41 12.85
C THR A 222 -14.70 -2.64 13.76
N ASN A 223 -13.49 -3.07 14.18
CA ASN A 223 -13.27 -4.31 14.92
C ASN A 223 -13.95 -5.55 14.26
N ASN A 224 -13.97 -5.58 12.92
CA ASN A 224 -14.65 -6.59 12.14
C ASN A 224 -13.70 -7.73 11.72
N LYS A 225 -13.42 -8.65 12.64
CA LYS A 225 -12.57 -9.82 12.40
C LYS A 225 -13.06 -10.71 11.25
N LYS A 226 -14.37 -10.75 10.99
CA LYS A 226 -14.95 -11.51 9.88
C LYS A 226 -14.56 -10.90 8.53
N LEU A 227 -14.63 -9.56 8.42
CA LEU A 227 -14.18 -8.84 7.23
C LEU A 227 -12.68 -9.04 7.00
N ALA A 228 -11.86 -8.88 8.04
CA ALA A 228 -10.41 -9.09 7.96
C ALA A 228 -10.05 -10.51 7.48
N ALA A 229 -10.62 -11.54 8.10
CA ALA A 229 -10.36 -12.92 7.69
C ALA A 229 -10.82 -13.20 6.25
N LYS A 230 -11.96 -12.63 5.83
CA LYS A 230 -12.46 -12.78 4.46
C LYS A 230 -11.53 -12.11 3.45
N GLU A 231 -11.05 -10.90 3.74
CA GLU A 231 -10.11 -10.18 2.88
C GLU A 231 -8.77 -10.88 2.78
N ILE A 232 -8.19 -11.35 3.89
CA ILE A 232 -6.92 -12.10 3.84
C ILE A 232 -7.05 -13.37 3.00
N ASN A 233 -8.12 -14.15 3.20
CA ASN A 233 -8.36 -15.33 2.39
C ASN A 233 -8.57 -15.01 0.90
N PHE A 234 -9.22 -13.89 0.59
CA PHE A 234 -9.41 -13.44 -0.79
C PHE A 234 -8.07 -13.03 -1.40
N ARG A 235 -7.31 -12.17 -0.71
CA ARG A 235 -6.06 -11.62 -1.22
C ARG A 235 -4.97 -12.67 -1.36
N PHE A 236 -4.86 -13.64 -0.43
CA PHE A 236 -3.93 -14.76 -0.58
C PHE A 236 -4.24 -15.63 -1.80
N LYS A 237 -5.51 -15.81 -2.16
CA LYS A 237 -5.89 -16.51 -3.40
C LYS A 237 -5.55 -15.70 -4.63
N GLU A 238 -5.75 -14.38 -4.58
CA GLU A 238 -5.36 -13.49 -5.67
C GLU A 238 -3.83 -13.51 -5.87
N MET A 239 -3.06 -13.40 -4.79
CA MET A 239 -1.60 -13.50 -4.84
C MET A 239 -1.15 -14.88 -5.36
N ASP A 240 -1.72 -16.00 -4.89
CA ASP A 240 -1.37 -17.32 -5.41
C ASP A 240 -1.66 -17.47 -6.91
N LYS A 241 -2.68 -16.76 -7.43
CA LYS A 241 -2.97 -16.72 -8.88
C LYS A 241 -1.99 -15.82 -9.63
N MET A 242 -1.63 -14.66 -9.07
CA MET A 242 -0.82 -13.64 -9.77
C MET A 242 0.68 -13.92 -9.73
N PHE A 243 1.17 -14.54 -8.67
CA PHE A 243 2.59 -14.89 -8.52
C PHE A 243 2.78 -16.30 -9.07
N TYR A 244 3.62 -16.43 -10.09
CA TYR A 244 3.95 -17.71 -10.70
C TYR A 244 4.91 -18.49 -9.81
N GLU A 245 5.00 -19.81 -10.04
CA GLU A 245 5.89 -20.69 -9.28
C GLU A 245 7.37 -20.31 -9.46
N ASP A 246 7.72 -19.67 -10.57
CA ASP A 246 9.05 -19.14 -10.87
C ASP A 246 9.30 -17.72 -10.32
N GLY A 247 8.35 -17.16 -9.56
CA GLY A 247 8.48 -15.85 -8.93
C GLY A 247 8.08 -14.66 -9.80
N TYR A 248 7.87 -14.84 -11.11
CA TYR A 248 7.38 -13.75 -11.95
C TYR A 248 5.94 -13.40 -11.59
N ILE A 249 5.62 -12.12 -11.69
CA ILE A 249 4.30 -11.57 -11.35
C ILE A 249 3.55 -11.32 -12.66
N ASN A 250 2.37 -11.94 -12.78
CA ASN A 250 1.49 -11.78 -13.93
C ASN A 250 1.29 -10.30 -14.27
N ASN A 251 1.54 -9.94 -15.53
CA ASN A 251 1.57 -8.59 -16.06
C ASN A 251 2.74 -7.71 -15.53
N ASN A 252 2.93 -7.53 -14.22
CA ASN A 252 3.98 -6.66 -13.65
C ASN A 252 5.38 -6.97 -14.18
N SER A 253 5.79 -8.24 -14.21
CA SER A 253 7.14 -8.64 -14.63
C SER A 253 7.34 -8.68 -16.15
N PHE A 254 6.30 -8.35 -16.92
CA PHE A 254 6.31 -8.46 -18.38
C PHE A 254 6.07 -7.10 -19.06
N ARG A 255 6.28 -5.99 -18.35
CA ARG A 255 6.04 -4.61 -18.81
C ARG A 255 7.16 -4.04 -19.68
N GLY A 256 7.84 -4.89 -20.45
CA GLY A 256 8.89 -4.46 -21.36
C GLY A 256 10.09 -3.85 -20.64
N VAL A 257 10.55 -2.69 -21.09
CA VAL A 257 11.67 -1.94 -20.46
C VAL A 257 11.35 -1.38 -19.05
N ARG A 258 10.11 -1.57 -18.56
CA ARG A 258 9.67 -1.23 -17.21
C ARG A 258 9.43 -2.44 -16.31
N ALA A 259 9.77 -3.65 -16.77
CA ALA A 259 9.47 -4.89 -16.07
C ALA A 259 10.08 -4.99 -14.66
N GLN A 260 11.34 -4.61 -14.48
CA GLN A 260 12.01 -4.61 -13.16
C GLN A 260 11.30 -3.67 -12.17
N TRP A 261 10.98 -2.47 -12.64
CA TRP A 261 10.30 -1.44 -11.88
C TRP A 261 8.90 -1.88 -11.43
N TYR A 262 8.09 -2.46 -12.34
CA TYR A 262 6.76 -2.96 -11.97
C TYR A 262 6.80 -4.28 -11.16
N HIS A 263 7.81 -5.13 -11.35
CA HIS A 263 7.99 -6.33 -10.53
C HIS A 263 8.20 -5.93 -9.07
N SER A 264 9.17 -5.05 -8.79
CA SER A 264 9.45 -4.57 -7.43
C SER A 264 8.28 -3.81 -6.81
N TYR A 265 7.52 -3.02 -7.59
CA TYR A 265 6.29 -2.38 -7.12
C TYR A 265 5.25 -3.40 -6.62
N GLY A 266 4.96 -4.43 -7.42
CA GLY A 266 3.99 -5.46 -7.05
C GLY A 266 4.47 -6.34 -5.90
N LEU A 267 5.78 -6.64 -5.86
CA LEU A 267 6.39 -7.38 -4.77
C LEU A 267 6.27 -6.60 -3.45
N ASN A 268 6.60 -5.31 -3.42
CA ASN A 268 6.50 -4.47 -2.22
C ASN A 268 5.09 -4.50 -1.62
N SER A 269 4.08 -4.25 -2.46
CA SER A 269 2.68 -4.30 -2.04
C SER A 269 2.27 -5.66 -1.47
N ALA A 270 2.79 -6.76 -2.05
CA ALA A 270 2.47 -8.10 -1.57
C ALA A 270 3.15 -8.42 -0.24
N LEU A 271 4.43 -8.09 -0.11
CA LEU A 271 5.18 -8.32 1.13
C LEU A 271 4.62 -7.48 2.29
N GLY A 272 4.30 -6.20 2.05
CA GLY A 272 3.67 -5.35 3.06
C GLY A 272 2.33 -5.92 3.55
N TYR A 273 1.49 -6.39 2.62
CA TYR A 273 0.21 -7.00 2.99
C TYR A 273 0.38 -8.32 3.76
N VAL A 274 1.30 -9.18 3.32
CA VAL A 274 1.59 -10.47 3.99
C VAL A 274 2.17 -10.24 5.39
N TYR A 275 3.01 -9.22 5.57
CA TYR A 275 3.48 -8.79 6.88
C TYR A 275 2.31 -8.45 7.81
N ILE A 276 1.37 -7.59 7.38
CA ILE A 276 0.17 -7.23 8.16
C ILE A 276 -0.67 -8.46 8.48
N ALA A 277 -0.96 -9.31 7.49
CA ALA A 277 -1.76 -10.51 7.70
C ALA A 277 -1.13 -11.44 8.74
N GLY A 278 0.19 -11.67 8.65
CA GLY A 278 0.94 -12.48 9.61
C GLY A 278 0.95 -11.88 11.02
N LEU A 279 1.17 -10.56 11.13
CA LEU A 279 1.06 -9.83 12.38
C LEU A 279 -0.32 -9.99 13.03
N TRP A 280 -1.37 -10.05 12.20
CA TRP A 280 -2.76 -10.20 12.64
C TRP A 280 -3.13 -11.65 12.95
N GLY A 281 -2.18 -12.58 12.91
CA GLY A 281 -2.38 -13.99 13.26
C GLY A 281 -2.72 -14.91 12.10
N ALA A 282 -2.73 -14.42 10.85
CA ALA A 282 -2.95 -15.27 9.70
C ALA A 282 -1.72 -16.15 9.41
N GLU A 283 -1.95 -17.46 9.25
CA GLU A 283 -0.94 -18.37 8.74
C GLU A 283 -0.78 -18.17 7.22
N ILE A 284 0.46 -17.97 6.77
CA ILE A 284 0.75 -17.80 5.34
C ILE A 284 0.83 -19.17 4.68
N PRO A 285 0.03 -19.46 3.62
CA PRO A 285 0.11 -20.75 2.95
C PRO A 285 1.52 -21.01 2.38
N LYS A 286 2.11 -22.18 2.67
CA LYS A 286 3.48 -22.55 2.25
C LYS A 286 3.73 -22.32 0.75
N LYS A 287 2.74 -22.64 -0.10
CA LYS A 287 2.82 -22.39 -1.55
C LYS A 287 2.96 -20.89 -1.87
N LEU A 288 2.15 -20.04 -1.24
CA LEU A 288 2.23 -18.59 -1.44
C LEU A 288 3.56 -18.05 -0.92
N TYR A 289 4.00 -18.49 0.26
CA TYR A 289 5.30 -18.12 0.81
C TYR A 289 6.45 -18.44 -0.17
N ASN A 290 6.50 -19.67 -0.70
CA ASN A 290 7.53 -20.07 -1.66
C ASN A 290 7.54 -19.19 -2.92
N LYS A 291 6.36 -18.81 -3.43
CA LYS A 291 6.24 -17.89 -4.57
C LYS A 291 6.77 -16.49 -4.25
N LEU A 292 6.56 -16.01 -3.03
CA LEU A 292 7.09 -14.71 -2.59
C LEU A 292 8.61 -14.77 -2.44
N VAL A 293 9.17 -15.86 -1.92
CA VAL A 293 10.63 -16.09 -1.93
C VAL A 293 11.17 -16.07 -3.36
N LYS A 294 10.54 -16.79 -4.29
CA LYS A 294 10.94 -16.75 -5.71
C LYS A 294 10.78 -15.38 -6.34
N ALA A 295 9.74 -14.63 -6.00
CA ALA A 295 9.59 -13.26 -6.48
C ALA A 295 10.70 -12.35 -5.93
N SER A 296 11.08 -12.49 -4.66
CA SER A 296 12.26 -11.81 -4.10
C SER A 296 13.55 -12.17 -4.83
N GLU A 297 13.77 -13.45 -5.18
CA GLU A 297 14.91 -13.87 -6.00
C GLU A 297 14.86 -13.26 -7.42
N VAL A 298 13.68 -13.17 -8.05
CA VAL A 298 13.49 -12.56 -9.37
C VAL A 298 13.75 -11.04 -9.33
N ALA A 299 13.42 -10.36 -8.23
CA ALA A 299 13.79 -8.96 -8.04
C ALA A 299 15.32 -8.78 -8.06
N ASN A 300 16.05 -9.67 -7.40
CA ASN A 300 17.52 -9.70 -7.43
C ASN A 300 18.06 -10.05 -8.83
N LEU A 301 17.47 -11.04 -9.50
CA LEU A 301 17.84 -11.39 -10.87
C LEU A 301 17.73 -10.19 -11.82
N ALA A 302 16.67 -9.37 -11.67
CA ALA A 302 16.49 -8.18 -12.49
C ALA A 302 17.57 -7.10 -12.25
N ILE A 303 18.25 -7.13 -11.10
CA ILE A 303 19.38 -6.25 -10.76
C ILE A 303 20.69 -6.81 -11.32
N THR A 304 20.94 -8.11 -11.13
CA THR A 304 22.24 -8.73 -11.42
C THR A 304 22.38 -9.25 -12.84
N ASP A 305 21.28 -9.69 -13.46
CA ASP A 305 21.24 -10.25 -14.82
C ASP A 305 19.90 -9.92 -15.50
N TYR A 306 19.80 -8.67 -15.98
CA TYR A 306 18.61 -8.13 -16.61
C TYR A 306 18.19 -8.89 -17.88
N GLU A 307 19.15 -9.41 -18.65
CA GLU A 307 18.84 -10.13 -19.89
C GLU A 307 18.19 -11.49 -19.59
N THR A 308 18.73 -12.25 -18.63
CA THR A 308 18.08 -13.48 -18.15
C THR A 308 16.71 -13.17 -17.56
N PHE A 309 16.58 -12.12 -16.75
CA PHE A 309 15.29 -11.67 -16.22
C PHE A 309 14.27 -11.42 -17.35
N ARG A 310 14.67 -10.75 -18.43
CA ARG A 310 13.79 -10.40 -19.56
C ARG A 310 13.51 -11.56 -20.51
N SER A 311 14.32 -12.61 -20.50
CA SER A 311 14.20 -13.77 -21.40
C SER A 311 12.95 -14.61 -21.16
N ARG A 312 12.34 -14.53 -19.98
CA ARG A 312 11.14 -15.30 -19.61
C ARG A 312 9.94 -14.88 -20.47
N PRO A 313 9.39 -15.76 -21.34
CA PRO A 313 8.26 -15.40 -22.20
C PRO A 313 6.99 -15.13 -21.39
N PHE A 314 6.11 -14.24 -21.88
CA PHE A 314 4.78 -14.05 -21.31
C PHE A 314 3.72 -14.76 -22.15
N THR A 315 2.82 -15.50 -21.51
CA THR A 315 1.75 -16.26 -22.19
C THR A 315 0.37 -15.60 -22.08
N GLY A 316 0.28 -14.41 -21.46
CA GLY A 316 -0.96 -13.67 -21.27
C GLY A 316 -1.09 -12.46 -22.19
N THR A 317 -2.26 -11.83 -22.20
CA THR A 317 -2.48 -10.55 -22.88
C THR A 317 -1.76 -9.43 -22.12
N ASN A 318 -0.97 -8.62 -22.83
CA ASN A 318 -0.26 -7.49 -22.24
C ASN A 318 -0.50 -6.22 -23.08
N THR A 319 -1.43 -5.37 -22.64
CA THR A 319 -1.81 -4.15 -23.37
C THR A 319 -0.98 -2.92 -22.99
N ASN A 320 -0.11 -3.05 -21.98
CA ASN A 320 0.62 -1.94 -21.37
C ASN A 320 2.14 -2.20 -21.32
N ILE A 321 2.63 -3.07 -22.19
CA ILE A 321 4.04 -3.30 -22.50
C ILE A 321 4.59 -2.16 -23.34
N THR A 322 5.84 -1.76 -23.08
CA THR A 322 6.60 -0.82 -23.92
C THR A 322 8.02 -1.33 -24.08
N GLU A 323 8.53 -1.35 -25.31
CA GLU A 323 9.92 -1.65 -25.61
C GLU A 323 10.69 -0.38 -26.05
N ASP A 324 10.07 0.82 -25.93
CA ASP A 324 10.75 2.09 -26.22
C ASP A 324 11.82 2.35 -25.15
N PRO A 325 13.11 2.44 -25.52
CA PRO A 325 14.18 2.70 -24.57
C PRO A 325 14.02 4.01 -23.76
N LYS A 326 13.27 4.99 -24.28
CA LYS A 326 12.98 6.26 -23.58
C LYS A 326 12.10 6.07 -22.35
N ASP A 327 11.30 5.00 -22.32
CA ASP A 327 10.44 4.65 -21.20
C ASP A 327 11.14 3.77 -20.15
N ALA A 328 12.41 3.42 -20.36
CA ALA A 328 13.11 2.44 -19.55
C ALA A 328 13.23 2.86 -18.07
N LYS A 329 12.93 1.91 -17.20
CA LYS A 329 13.10 2.01 -15.73
C LYS A 329 13.78 0.73 -15.25
N LYS A 330 15.09 0.63 -15.52
CA LYS A 330 15.93 -0.52 -15.14
C LYS A 330 16.47 -0.35 -13.72
N HIS A 331 15.57 -0.20 -12.76
CA HIS A 331 15.87 -0.15 -11.35
C HIS A 331 14.63 -0.54 -10.54
N THR A 332 14.85 -0.91 -9.29
CA THR A 332 13.82 -1.16 -8.27
C THR A 332 12.96 0.10 -8.08
N HIS A 333 11.65 -0.07 -7.90
CA HIS A 333 10.71 1.03 -7.80
C HIS A 333 11.05 1.97 -6.62
N GLN A 334 11.25 3.25 -6.88
CA GLN A 334 11.73 4.19 -5.86
C GLN A 334 10.77 4.41 -4.69
N ALA A 335 9.45 4.31 -4.92
CA ALA A 335 8.46 4.40 -3.84
C ALA A 335 8.41 3.17 -2.94
N ALA A 336 8.93 2.01 -3.39
CA ALA A 336 9.11 0.82 -2.57
C ALA A 336 10.40 0.95 -1.73
N PHE A 337 10.54 2.06 -0.99
CA PHE A 337 11.83 2.53 -0.47
C PHE A 337 12.41 1.66 0.65
N ALA A 338 11.62 0.75 1.22
CA ALA A 338 12.04 -0.21 2.23
C ALA A 338 11.71 -1.66 1.84
N ILE A 339 11.71 -1.95 0.52
CA ILE A 339 11.48 -3.31 0.01
C ILE A 339 12.59 -4.28 0.44
N ASP A 340 13.82 -3.79 0.62
CA ASP A 340 14.95 -4.53 1.21
C ASP A 340 14.59 -5.11 2.58
N THR A 341 14.03 -4.27 3.45
CA THR A 341 13.55 -4.68 4.77
C THR A 341 12.43 -5.70 4.65
N LEU A 342 11.42 -5.45 3.80
CA LEU A 342 10.30 -6.37 3.63
C LEU A 342 10.72 -7.73 3.08
N MET A 343 11.62 -7.77 2.09
CA MET A 343 12.16 -9.03 1.56
C MET A 343 12.86 -9.80 2.67
N LYS A 344 13.74 -9.14 3.45
CA LYS A 344 14.46 -9.82 4.52
C LYS A 344 13.52 -10.39 5.57
N ILE A 345 12.57 -9.61 6.08
CA ILE A 345 11.72 -10.07 7.19
C ILE A 345 10.67 -11.08 6.72
N VAL A 346 10.08 -10.91 5.53
CA VAL A 346 8.97 -11.76 5.07
C VAL A 346 9.49 -13.03 4.39
N THR A 347 10.55 -12.94 3.60
CA THR A 347 11.03 -14.08 2.77
C THR A 347 12.42 -14.57 3.16
N GLY A 348 13.19 -13.80 3.93
CA GLY A 348 14.58 -14.11 4.28
C GLY A 348 15.59 -13.73 3.20
N VAL A 349 15.14 -13.22 2.05
CA VAL A 349 15.99 -12.83 0.92
C VAL A 349 16.49 -11.40 1.12
N GLU A 350 17.80 -11.19 0.98
CA GLU A 350 18.40 -9.86 0.97
C GLU A 350 18.30 -9.25 -0.43
N LEU A 351 17.95 -7.97 -0.52
CA LEU A 351 17.91 -7.26 -1.80
C LEU A 351 19.34 -6.99 -2.29
N GLU A 352 19.59 -7.27 -3.56
CA GLU A 352 20.86 -6.97 -4.23
C GLU A 352 21.11 -5.46 -4.34
N HIS A 353 22.38 -5.08 -4.49
CA HIS A 353 22.77 -3.66 -4.56
C HIS A 353 22.32 -3.01 -5.88
N ASP A 354 21.23 -2.25 -5.83
CA ASP A 354 20.73 -1.42 -6.93
C ASP A 354 21.07 0.07 -6.71
N PRO A 355 22.15 0.60 -7.30
CA PRO A 355 22.63 1.96 -7.00
C PRO A 355 21.64 3.04 -7.44
N VAL A 356 20.90 2.82 -8.53
CA VAL A 356 19.92 3.80 -9.04
C VAL A 356 18.72 3.88 -8.11
N TYR A 357 18.24 2.74 -7.62
CA TYR A 357 17.22 2.70 -6.59
C TYR A 357 17.68 3.36 -5.30
N LEU A 358 18.88 3.02 -4.81
CA LEU A 358 19.43 3.59 -3.57
C LEU A 358 19.55 5.12 -3.64
N GLN A 359 19.90 5.67 -4.81
CA GLN A 359 19.90 7.11 -5.03
C GLN A 359 18.49 7.69 -5.08
N LYS A 360 17.55 7.06 -5.80
CA LYS A 360 16.19 7.61 -5.98
C LYS A 360 15.33 7.49 -4.73
N ARG A 361 15.54 6.46 -3.91
CA ARG A 361 14.75 6.26 -2.69
C ARG A 361 14.99 7.34 -1.64
N THR A 362 16.09 8.11 -1.71
CA THR A 362 16.36 9.19 -0.74
C THR A 362 15.37 10.35 -0.82
N TYR A 363 14.64 10.47 -1.94
CA TYR A 363 13.54 11.43 -2.09
C TYR A 363 12.24 10.94 -1.45
N HIS A 364 12.21 9.70 -0.96
CA HIS A 364 11.08 9.12 -0.25
C HIS A 364 11.46 8.95 1.23
N ASN A 365 10.65 9.54 2.11
CA ASN A 365 10.78 9.42 3.56
C ASN A 365 9.39 9.32 4.20
N GLY A 366 9.36 9.07 5.51
CA GLY A 366 8.09 8.98 6.23
C GLY A 366 7.40 7.66 5.94
N ILE A 367 6.41 7.66 5.05
CA ILE A 367 5.50 6.53 4.78
C ILE A 367 5.68 5.99 3.35
N ASP A 368 5.69 4.67 3.20
CA ASP A 368 5.58 3.99 1.90
C ASP A 368 4.11 3.95 1.49
N ASP A 369 3.75 4.79 0.52
CA ASP A 369 2.37 4.95 0.05
C ASP A 369 1.80 3.69 -0.61
N LEU A 370 2.66 2.74 -1.00
CA LEU A 370 2.23 1.48 -1.60
C LEU A 370 1.66 0.52 -0.56
N ILE A 371 2.00 0.70 0.72
CA ILE A 371 1.65 -0.23 1.80
C ILE A 371 1.09 0.45 3.06
N GLY A 372 1.23 1.78 3.19
CA GLY A 372 0.66 2.59 4.27
C GLY A 372 1.49 2.64 5.57
N PHE A 373 2.73 2.15 5.59
CA PHE A 373 3.61 2.24 6.75
C PHE A 373 5.08 2.30 6.33
N ASN A 374 5.99 2.53 7.29
CA ASN A 374 7.43 2.46 7.04
C ASN A 374 8.02 1.15 7.58
N PRO A 375 8.42 0.21 6.72
CA PRO A 375 9.01 -1.06 7.17
C PRO A 375 10.26 -0.89 8.04
N ASN A 376 11.03 0.19 7.85
CA ASN A 376 12.22 0.47 8.66
C ASN A 376 11.89 0.94 10.08
N CYS A 377 10.60 1.09 10.42
CA CYS A 377 10.11 1.36 11.77
C CYS A 377 9.55 0.12 12.47
N ILE A 378 9.71 -1.07 11.89
CA ILE A 378 9.33 -2.33 12.56
C ILE A 378 10.41 -2.70 13.58
N ASP A 379 10.03 -2.78 14.86
CA ASP A 379 10.92 -2.97 16.02
C ASP A 379 11.85 -4.20 15.95
N ASN A 380 11.57 -5.17 15.08
CA ASN A 380 12.38 -6.39 14.91
C ASN A 380 13.71 -6.17 14.16
N LEU A 381 14.07 -4.93 13.78
CA LEU A 381 15.30 -4.62 13.04
C LEU A 381 16.38 -3.95 13.89
N VAL A 382 16.13 -3.70 15.18
CA VAL A 382 17.09 -3.05 16.11
C VAL A 382 17.81 -4.06 17.02
N THR A 383 17.73 -5.35 16.71
CA THR A 383 18.51 -6.38 17.41
C THR A 383 19.14 -7.33 16.40
N GLU A 384 20.20 -6.87 15.74
CA GLU A 384 21.41 -7.63 15.40
C GLU A 384 22.56 -6.68 15.06
#